data_AF-A0A4U5MGN8-F1
#
_entry.id   AF-A0A4U5MGN8-F1
#
_cell.length_a   1.000
_cell.length_b   1.000
_cell.length_c   1.000
_cell.angle_alpha   90.00
_cell.angle_beta   90.00
_cell.angle_gamma   90.00
#
_symmetry.space_group_name_H-M   'P 1'
#
loop_
_entity.id
_entity.type
_entity.pdbx_description
1 polymer ?
#
loop_
_entity_poly.entity_id
_entity_poly.type
_entity_poly.pdbx_seq_one_letter_code
_entity_poly.pdbx_strand_id
1 'polypeptide(L)'
;MILARIGFLLATLLTALAEYDLVHDLPADVGFKGASRAKRFVLSRRRWPNQVLTWKLHNDHITPSDRFIIRNTLHRAFDLWASVSALRFVEIPADQSWQPDINVAFVKGRHGDSLPFDGPGEFCLPSSLQPPLRRNCGSCLLPN
;
A
#
# COMPACT_ATOMS: atom_id res chain seq x y z
N MET A 1 -19.59 -38.87 0.74
CA MET A 1 -20.15 -37.55 1.12
C MET A 1 -19.22 -36.39 0.71
N ILE A 2 -18.83 -36.30 -0.57
CA ILE A 2 -17.99 -35.18 -1.09
C ILE A 2 -18.66 -34.50 -2.31
N LEU A 3 -19.74 -35.06 -2.86
CA LEU A 3 -20.40 -34.53 -4.05
C LEU A 3 -21.46 -33.43 -3.77
N ALA A 4 -21.72 -33.09 -2.50
CA ALA A 4 -22.73 -32.10 -2.13
C ALA A 4 -22.19 -30.66 -1.94
N ARG A 5 -20.87 -30.43 -2.05
CA ARG A 5 -20.28 -29.08 -1.86
C ARG A 5 -19.87 -28.36 -3.14
N ILE A 6 -19.87 -29.05 -4.28
CA ILE A 6 -19.57 -28.44 -5.59
C ILE A 6 -20.81 -27.72 -6.17
N GLY A 7 -22.02 -28.19 -5.87
CA GLY A 7 -23.26 -27.54 -6.31
C GLY A 7 -23.55 -26.20 -5.64
N PHE A 8 -23.09 -25.98 -4.41
CA PHE A 8 -23.39 -24.75 -3.66
C PHE A 8 -22.58 -23.54 -4.17
N LEU A 9 -21.40 -23.76 -4.75
CA LEU A 9 -20.54 -22.69 -5.27
C LEU A 9 -20.95 -22.20 -6.66
N LEU A 10 -21.65 -23.02 -7.46
CA LEU A 10 -22.20 -22.61 -8.75
C LEU A 10 -23.50 -21.81 -8.58
N ALA A 11 -24.32 -22.12 -7.56
CA ALA A 11 -25.55 -21.38 -7.28
C ALA A 11 -25.28 -19.94 -6.81
N THR A 12 -24.22 -19.70 -6.03
CA THR A 12 -23.85 -18.35 -5.58
C THR A 12 -23.24 -17.48 -6.69
N LEU A 13 -22.62 -18.09 -7.71
CA LEU A 13 -22.05 -17.33 -8.83
C LEU A 13 -23.14 -16.87 -9.81
N LEU A 14 -24.27 -17.58 -9.91
CA LEU A 14 -25.40 -17.16 -10.74
C LEU A 14 -26.26 -16.08 -10.08
N THR A 15 -26.42 -16.08 -8.75
CA THR A 15 -27.08 -14.98 -8.02
C THR A 15 -26.27 -13.69 -8.06
N ALA A 16 -24.94 -13.77 -8.03
CA ALA A 16 -24.07 -12.60 -8.10
C ALA A 16 -24.05 -11.90 -9.48
N LEU A 17 -24.58 -12.54 -10.53
CA LEU A 17 -24.72 -11.92 -11.86
C LEU A 17 -26.10 -11.30 -12.10
N ALA A 18 -27.09 -11.57 -11.24
CA ALA A 18 -28.41 -10.93 -11.31
C ALA A 18 -28.48 -9.59 -10.55
N GLU A 19 -27.50 -9.29 -9.70
CA GLU A 19 -27.35 -7.99 -9.02
C GLU A 19 -26.43 -7.01 -9.76
N TYR A 20 -25.88 -7.40 -10.92
CA TYR A 20 -25.03 -6.53 -11.74
C TYR A 20 -25.82 -5.58 -12.66
N ASP A 21 -27.13 -5.76 -12.79
CA ASP A 21 -28.01 -4.96 -13.68
C ASP A 21 -28.72 -3.79 -12.97
N LEU A 22 -28.09 -3.17 -11.98
CA LEU A 22 -28.65 -1.97 -11.31
C LEU A 22 -27.66 -0.78 -11.21
N VAL A 23 -26.79 -0.62 -12.21
CA VAL A 23 -25.93 0.59 -12.36
C VAL A 23 -26.15 1.24 -13.73
N HIS A 24 -27.41 1.40 -14.14
CA HIS A 24 -27.77 2.28 -15.23
C HIS A 24 -28.98 3.12 -14.79
N ASP A 25 -28.69 4.37 -14.41
CA ASP A 25 -29.55 5.56 -14.45
C ASP A 25 -29.37 6.44 -13.19
N LEU A 26 -28.25 7.17 -13.16
CA LEU A 26 -28.16 8.41 -12.39
C LEU A 26 -28.04 9.59 -13.37
N PRO A 27 -28.87 10.64 -13.22
CA PRO A 27 -28.87 11.77 -14.13
C PRO A 27 -27.53 12.52 -14.07
N ALA A 28 -27.03 12.87 -15.26
CA ALA A 28 -25.90 13.76 -15.43
C ALA A 28 -26.23 15.17 -14.92
N ASP A 29 -25.20 15.85 -14.41
CA ASP A 29 -25.13 17.27 -14.07
C ASP A 29 -25.49 17.69 -12.63
N VAL A 30 -24.51 17.51 -11.73
CA VAL A 30 -24.05 18.62 -10.89
C VAL A 30 -22.53 18.60 -10.86
N GLY A 31 -21.91 19.57 -11.52
CA GLY A 31 -20.46 19.69 -11.67
C GLY A 31 -19.71 19.87 -10.35
N PHE A 32 -18.87 18.90 -10.02
CA PHE A 32 -17.64 19.13 -9.29
C PHE A 32 -16.49 18.60 -10.14
N LYS A 33 -15.82 19.47 -10.92
CA LYS A 33 -14.60 19.13 -11.66
C LYS A 33 -13.41 19.00 -10.70
N GLY A 34 -13.50 18.08 -9.75
CA GLY A 34 -12.33 17.51 -9.11
C GLY A 34 -11.79 16.46 -10.07
N ALA A 35 -10.63 16.70 -10.67
CA ALA A 35 -9.96 15.70 -11.48
C ALA A 35 -9.79 14.43 -10.63
N SER A 36 -10.61 13.42 -10.88
CA SER A 36 -10.45 12.11 -10.26
C SER A 36 -9.10 11.58 -10.72
N ARG A 37 -8.06 11.78 -9.91
CA ARG A 37 -6.73 11.25 -10.18
C ARG A 37 -6.91 9.75 -10.33
N ALA A 38 -6.85 9.26 -11.57
CA ALA A 38 -6.93 7.84 -11.86
C ALA A 38 -5.82 7.17 -11.05
N LYS A 39 -6.21 6.36 -10.06
CA LYS A 39 -5.26 5.57 -9.29
C LYS A 39 -4.58 4.63 -10.28
N ARG A 40 -3.29 4.86 -10.52
CA ARG A 40 -2.47 4.01 -11.37
C ARG A 40 -2.14 2.75 -10.58
N PHE A 41 -2.86 1.67 -10.84
CA PHE A 41 -2.48 0.35 -10.33
C PHE A 41 -1.62 -0.33 -11.39
N VAL A 42 -0.50 -0.90 -10.97
CA VAL A 42 0.28 -1.78 -11.85
C VAL A 42 -0.41 -3.14 -11.82
N LEU A 43 -1.15 -3.48 -12.87
CA LEU A 43 -1.64 -4.85 -13.11
C LEU A 43 -0.45 -5.74 -13.52
N SER A 44 0.51 -5.91 -12.61
CA SER A 44 1.63 -6.80 -12.84
C SER A 44 1.09 -8.22 -12.77
N ARG A 45 1.07 -8.93 -13.90
CA ARG A 45 0.75 -10.37 -13.98
C ARG A 45 1.86 -11.25 -13.35
N ARG A 46 2.59 -10.71 -12.37
CA ARG A 46 3.70 -11.35 -11.69
C ARG A 46 3.18 -11.97 -10.40
N ARG A 47 3.19 -13.30 -10.37
CA ARG A 47 2.92 -14.10 -9.18
C ARG A 47 4.23 -14.43 -8.48
N TRP A 48 4.18 -14.58 -7.17
CA TRP A 48 5.30 -15.17 -6.43
C TRP A 48 5.56 -16.60 -6.94
N PRO A 49 6.83 -17.00 -7.15
CA PRO A 49 7.17 -18.34 -7.57
C PRO A 49 6.91 -19.37 -6.45
N ASN A 50 7.08 -18.93 -5.20
CA ASN A 50 6.95 -19.74 -4.00
C ASN A 50 5.69 -19.37 -3.22
N GLN A 51 5.12 -20.35 -2.52
CA GLN A 51 3.98 -20.15 -1.62
C GLN A 51 4.41 -19.70 -0.23
N VAL A 52 5.60 -20.10 0.21
CA VAL A 52 6.19 -19.65 1.46
C VAL A 52 7.05 -18.44 1.15
N LEU A 53 6.67 -17.29 1.69
CA LEU A 53 7.37 -16.02 1.57
C LEU A 53 7.97 -15.66 2.91
N THR A 54 9.21 -15.21 2.86
CA THR A 54 9.94 -14.73 4.02
C THR A 54 9.90 -13.21 4.08
N TRP A 55 9.79 -12.66 5.28
CA TRP A 55 9.82 -11.21 5.47
C TRP A 55 10.72 -10.82 6.64
N LYS A 56 11.31 -9.63 6.56
CA LYS A 56 12.19 -9.09 7.61
C LYS A 56 11.85 -7.63 7.90
N LEU A 57 11.76 -7.29 9.18
CA LEU A 57 11.65 -5.91 9.65
C LEU A 57 13.05 -5.34 9.93
N HIS A 58 13.41 -4.27 9.23
CA HIS A 58 14.62 -3.49 9.46
C HIS A 58 14.35 -2.41 10.51
N ASN A 59 15.19 -2.37 11.54
CA ASN A 59 14.97 -1.55 12.73
C ASN A 59 15.67 -0.18 12.69
N ASP A 60 16.40 0.14 11.62
CA ASP A 60 17.34 1.28 11.56
C ASP A 60 16.70 2.65 11.85
N HIS A 61 15.40 2.79 11.58
CA HIS A 61 14.67 4.05 11.76
C HIS A 61 13.37 3.88 12.56
N ILE A 62 13.27 2.83 13.37
CA ILE A 62 12.10 2.55 14.20
C ILE A 62 12.47 2.73 15.68
N THR A 63 11.63 3.44 16.43
CA THR A 63 11.84 3.57 17.88
C THR A 63 11.59 2.23 18.58
N PRO A 64 12.32 1.91 19.67
CA PRO A 64 12.11 0.67 20.40
C PRO A 64 10.67 0.41 20.84
N SER A 65 9.93 1.47 21.19
CA SER A 65 8.52 1.41 21.58
C SER A 65 7.60 1.01 20.42
N ASP A 66 7.87 1.50 19.22
CA ASP A 66 7.02 1.23 18.06
C ASP A 66 7.26 -0.15 17.46
N ARG A 67 8.45 -0.74 17.65
CA ARG A 67 8.83 -2.04 17.08
C ARG A 67 7.80 -3.14 17.35
N PHE A 68 7.30 -3.22 18.58
CA PHE A 68 6.31 -4.24 18.96
C PHE A 68 4.98 -4.03 18.21
N ILE A 69 4.50 -2.79 18.16
CA ILE A 69 3.24 -2.43 17.50
C ILE A 69 3.34 -2.70 16.00
N ILE A 70 4.43 -2.26 15.37
CA ILE A 70 4.68 -2.46 13.94
C ILE A 70 4.76 -3.95 13.62
N ARG A 71 5.56 -4.72 14.36
CA ARG A 71 5.72 -6.16 14.15
C ARG A 71 4.39 -6.90 14.26
N ASN A 72 3.60 -6.63 15.30
CA ASN A 72 2.27 -7.25 15.46
C ASN A 72 1.30 -6.84 14.35
N THR A 73 1.36 -5.60 13.90
CA THR A 73 0.53 -5.11 12.79
C THR A 73 0.88 -5.83 11.50
N LEU A 74 2.18 -6.03 11.22
CA LEU A 74 2.65 -6.78 10.06
C LEU A 74 2.22 -8.24 10.11
N HIS A 75 2.36 -8.92 11.26
CA HIS A 75 1.85 -10.29 11.42
C HIS A 75 0.36 -10.37 11.09
N ARG A 76 -0.45 -9.48 11.70
CA ARG A 76 -1.89 -9.46 11.45
C ARG A 76 -2.22 -9.21 9.97
N ALA A 77 -1.50 -8.30 9.31
CA ALA A 77 -1.69 -8.03 7.89
C ALA A 77 -1.36 -9.27 7.05
N PHE A 78 -0.22 -9.92 7.30
CA PHE A 78 0.18 -11.12 6.59
C PHE A 78 -0.76 -12.31 6.85
N ASP A 79 -1.29 -12.46 8.07
CA ASP A 79 -2.28 -13.48 8.38
C ASP A 79 -3.58 -13.27 7.61
N LEU A 80 -4.04 -12.02 7.47
CA LEU A 80 -5.20 -11.69 6.65
C LEU A 80 -4.99 -12.10 5.19
N TRP A 81 -3.82 -11.79 4.61
CA TRP A 81 -3.49 -12.21 3.24
C TRP A 81 -3.35 -13.72 3.11
N ALA A 82 -2.77 -14.40 4.10
CA ALA A 82 -2.64 -15.85 4.12
C ALA A 82 -4.00 -16.55 4.21
N SER A 83 -4.97 -15.97 4.92
CA SER A 83 -6.30 -16.57 5.12
C SER A 83 -7.12 -16.74 3.84
N VAL A 84 -6.84 -15.93 2.81
CA VAL A 84 -7.57 -15.90 1.53
C VAL A 84 -6.70 -16.29 0.34
N SER A 85 -5.48 -16.76 0.57
CA SER A 85 -4.55 -17.15 -0.48
C SER A 85 -3.86 -18.48 -0.16
N ALA A 86 -3.11 -19.01 -1.11
CA ALA A 86 -2.23 -20.16 -0.87
C ALA A 86 -0.87 -19.74 -0.29
N LEU A 87 -0.70 -18.48 0.14
CA LEU A 87 0.58 -17.95 0.63
C LEU A 87 0.73 -18.18 2.14
N ARG A 88 1.96 -18.37 2.58
CA ARG A 88 2.36 -18.43 3.99
C ARG A 88 3.50 -17.44 4.19
N PHE A 89 3.43 -16.66 5.26
CA PHE A 89 4.43 -15.65 5.57
C PHE A 89 5.22 -16.05 6.80
N VAL A 90 6.55 -16.02 6.70
CA VAL A 90 7.47 -16.39 7.79
C VAL A 90 8.39 -15.22 8.06
N GLU A 91 8.42 -14.76 9.31
CA GLU A 91 9.34 -13.71 9.71
C GLU A 91 10.75 -14.27 9.93
N ILE A 92 11.75 -13.59 9.37
CA ILE A 92 13.16 -13.85 9.63
C ILE A 92 13.62 -12.91 10.76
N PRO A 93 14.26 -13.45 11.82
CA PRO A 93 14.86 -12.63 12.88
C PRO A 93 15.83 -11.55 12.35
N ALA A 94 15.82 -10.39 13.00
CA ALA A 94 16.57 -9.22 12.53
C ALA A 94 18.10 -9.46 12.47
N ASP A 95 18.61 -10.30 13.37
CA ASP A 95 20.00 -10.71 13.52
C ASP A 95 20.47 -11.71 12.46
N GLN A 96 19.56 -12.34 11.72
CA GLN A 96 19.93 -13.25 10.64
C GLN A 96 20.33 -12.50 9.37
N SER A 97 21.45 -12.93 8.76
CA SER A 97 22.02 -12.35 7.52
C SER A 97 21.29 -12.80 6.24
N TRP A 98 20.21 -13.58 6.36
CA TRP A 98 19.49 -14.09 5.19
C TRP A 98 18.68 -13.00 4.49
N GLN A 99 18.71 -13.01 3.15
CA GLN A 99 17.93 -12.10 2.32
C GLN A 99 16.47 -12.60 2.24
N PRO A 100 15.49 -11.83 2.75
CA PRO A 100 14.08 -12.23 2.68
C PRO A 100 13.47 -11.91 1.32
N ASP A 101 12.33 -12.53 1.01
CA ASP A 101 11.51 -12.20 -0.17
C ASP A 101 10.90 -10.79 -0.04
N ILE A 102 10.56 -10.38 1.18
CA ILE A 102 9.93 -9.09 1.50
C ILE A 102 10.78 -8.35 2.54
N ASN A 103 11.32 -7.20 2.16
CA ASN A 103 12.02 -6.31 3.10
C ASN A 103 11.08 -5.19 3.54
N VAL A 104 10.89 -5.04 4.85
CA VAL A 104 10.09 -3.95 5.43
C VAL A 104 11.05 -3.02 6.16
N ALA A 105 11.17 -1.79 5.67
CA ALA A 105 11.98 -0.75 6.29
C ALA A 105 11.20 0.56 6.31
N PHE A 106 11.39 1.33 7.38
CA PHE A 106 10.87 2.68 7.49
C PHE A 106 12.03 3.62 7.19
N VAL A 107 11.91 4.49 6.20
CA VAL A 107 12.99 5.38 5.76
C VAL A 107 12.38 6.74 5.45
N LYS A 108 13.19 7.80 5.51
CA LYS A 108 12.74 9.19 5.27
C LYS A 108 13.43 9.73 4.02
N GLY A 109 12.73 10.57 3.26
CA GLY A 109 13.29 11.21 2.09
C GLY A 109 13.72 10.20 1.02
N ARG A 110 14.95 10.37 0.51
CA ARG A 110 15.51 9.55 -0.57
C ARG A 110 15.89 8.16 -0.07
N HIS A 111 15.30 7.13 -0.65
CA HIS A 111 15.43 5.74 -0.19
C HIS A 111 15.89 4.76 -1.27
N GLY A 112 16.71 5.25 -2.20
CA GLY A 112 17.40 4.41 -3.19
C GLY A 112 16.64 4.17 -4.49
N ASP A 113 15.42 4.67 -4.63
CA ASP A 113 14.66 4.71 -5.87
C ASP A 113 14.49 6.16 -6.39
N SER A 114 13.79 6.30 -7.51
CA SER A 114 13.51 7.60 -8.13
C SER A 114 12.35 8.36 -7.46
N LEU A 115 11.80 7.85 -6.35
CA LEU A 115 10.57 8.34 -5.73
C LEU A 115 10.78 8.63 -4.23
N PRO A 116 11.50 9.71 -3.87
CA PRO A 116 11.71 10.06 -2.47
C PRO A 116 10.39 10.31 -1.72
N PHE A 117 10.37 10.03 -0.41
CA PHE A 117 9.25 10.40 0.46
C PHE A 117 9.24 11.89 0.78
N ASP A 118 8.05 12.50 0.79
CA ASP A 118 7.87 13.95 0.95
C ASP A 118 8.05 14.47 2.40
N GLY A 119 8.03 13.59 3.40
CA GLY A 119 8.15 13.95 4.83
C GLY A 119 6.82 14.37 5.49
N PRO A 120 6.83 14.77 6.78
CA PRO A 120 5.61 15.07 7.54
C PRO A 120 5.00 16.44 7.18
N GLY A 121 3.91 16.46 6.38
CA GLY A 121 3.15 17.66 5.97
C GLY A 121 3.97 18.59 5.06
N GLU A 122 3.55 18.98 3.87
CA GLU A 122 2.25 19.41 3.39
C GLU A 122 1.92 18.67 2.09
N PHE A 123 0.65 18.64 1.72
CA PHE A 123 0.15 18.25 0.39
C PHE A 123 1.20 18.29 -0.75
N CYS A 124 1.30 17.22 -1.54
CA CYS A 124 1.93 17.26 -2.86
C CYS A 124 1.08 18.18 -3.77
N LEU A 125 1.18 19.50 -3.60
CA LEU A 125 0.76 20.42 -4.63
C LEU A 125 1.81 20.35 -5.74
N PRO A 126 1.41 20.19 -7.01
CA PRO A 126 2.35 20.31 -8.11
C PRO A 126 3.03 21.67 -8.02
N SER A 127 4.35 21.72 -8.26
CA SER A 127 5.18 22.94 -8.17
C SER A 127 4.68 24.12 -9.03
N SER A 128 3.68 23.90 -9.88
CA SER A 128 3.03 24.92 -10.71
C SER A 128 1.93 25.73 -10.02
N LEU A 129 1.55 25.41 -8.77
CA LEU A 129 0.46 26.09 -8.05
C LEU A 129 0.92 26.84 -6.79
N GLN A 130 2.21 27.14 -6.65
CA GLN A 130 2.64 28.13 -5.67
C GLN A 130 2.13 29.50 -6.13
N PRO A 131 1.20 30.16 -5.39
CA PRO A 131 0.95 31.58 -5.64
C PRO A 131 2.27 32.33 -5.43
N PRO A 132 2.54 33.43 -6.15
CA PRO A 132 3.74 34.21 -5.92
C PRO A 132 3.68 34.74 -4.49
N LEU A 133 4.31 34.03 -3.56
CA LEU A 133 4.47 34.52 -2.20
C LEU A 133 5.27 35.80 -2.34
N ARG A 134 4.54 36.90 -2.11
CA ARG A 134 5.06 38.25 -2.00
C ARG A 134 6.33 38.20 -1.19
N ARG A 135 7.37 38.75 -1.80
CA ARG A 135 8.68 39.05 -1.24
C ARG A 135 8.55 39.45 0.23
N ASN A 136 9.06 38.61 1.12
CA ASN A 136 9.78 39.05 2.31
C ASN A 136 10.71 37.93 2.76
N CYS A 137 11.74 37.68 1.96
CA CYS A 137 12.92 36.95 2.41
C CYS A 137 13.65 37.84 3.42
N GLY A 138 13.27 37.74 4.69
CA GLY A 138 14.13 38.15 5.79
C GLY A 138 15.34 37.24 5.81
N SER A 139 16.45 37.73 5.26
CA SER A 139 17.85 37.45 5.63
C SER A 139 18.17 36.05 6.15
N CYS A 140 18.55 35.14 5.24
CA CYS A 140 19.50 34.08 5.57
C CYS A 140 20.91 34.57 5.19
N LEU A 141 21.57 35.24 6.13
CA LEU A 141 23.01 35.44 6.11
C LEU A 141 23.67 34.06 6.31
N LEU A 142 24.53 33.68 5.36
CA LEU A 142 25.58 32.70 5.59
C LEU A 142 26.62 33.30 6.55
N PRO A 143 27.33 32.48 7.32
CA PRO A 143 28.76 32.70 7.43
C PRO A 143 29.59 31.48 7.03
N ASN A 144 30.81 31.84 6.61
CA ASN A 144 31.92 31.06 6.05
C ASN A 144 32.20 29.69 6.65
#